data_AF-A0A183DVH0-F1
#
_entry.id   AF-A0A183DVH0-F1
#
_cell.length_a   1.000
_cell.length_b   1.000
_cell.length_c   1.000
_cell.angle_alpha   90.00
_cell.angle_beta   90.00
_cell.angle_gamma   90.00
#
_symmetry.space_group_name_H-M   'P 1'
#
loop_
_entity.id
_entity.type
_entity.pdbx_description
1 polymer ?
#
loop_
_entity_poly.entity_id
_entity_poly.type
_entity_poly.pdbx_seq_one_letter_code
_entity_poly.pdbx_strand_id
1 'polypeptide(L)'
;MVNCAATYSSPPKVCTYCTEEYVALKHMEYHLHKLGYACVIIDWKFETNSTEYSYHNNTVEFQNKLYAWRRCVSNYSSALRTNRSVICDECMNLFNALFEFYWDIYVAPHVDFCLDVETTMNDTTNLWHNVWHCPDDRVEERRDWTLLGYSLAFLAIITVFFYTGSYMQSEEIQRRLVQCLFFFFC
;
A
#
# COMPACT_ATOMS: atom_id res chain seq x y z
N MET A 1 14.85 -24.43 16.01
CA MET A 1 14.60 -23.29 15.11
C MET A 1 14.53 -23.70 13.64
N VAL A 2 15.56 -24.34 13.06
CA VAL A 2 15.58 -24.70 11.62
C VAL A 2 14.42 -25.63 11.22
N ASN A 3 14.10 -26.64 12.03
CA ASN A 3 13.04 -27.59 11.73
C ASN A 3 11.63 -26.96 11.80
N CYS A 4 11.38 -26.10 12.79
CA CYS A 4 10.13 -25.36 12.88
C CYS A 4 10.00 -24.35 11.73
N ALA A 5 11.07 -23.62 11.40
CA ALA A 5 11.07 -22.71 10.26
C ALA A 5 10.77 -23.42 8.94
N ALA A 6 11.33 -24.62 8.72
CA ALA A 6 11.03 -25.43 7.55
C ALA A 6 9.54 -25.84 7.49
N THR A 7 8.96 -26.21 8.64
CA THR A 7 7.56 -26.67 8.74
C THR A 7 6.54 -25.53 8.55
N TYR A 8 6.86 -24.33 9.04
CA TYR A 8 5.98 -23.15 9.00
C TYR A 8 6.42 -22.10 7.97
N SER A 9 7.24 -22.50 7.00
CA SER A 9 7.70 -21.64 5.91
C SER A 9 6.60 -21.35 4.88
N SER A 10 5.61 -22.24 4.76
CA SER A 10 4.52 -22.12 3.78
C SER A 10 3.23 -22.77 4.31
N PRO A 11 2.21 -21.99 4.74
CA PRO A 11 2.17 -20.51 4.76
C PRO A 11 3.11 -19.92 5.84
N PRO A 12 3.69 -18.73 5.60
CA PRO A 12 4.69 -18.12 6.49
C PRO A 12 4.09 -17.80 7.86
N LYS A 13 4.46 -18.60 8.86
CA LYS A 13 4.00 -18.49 10.25
C LYS A 13 5.14 -18.66 11.25
N VAL A 14 6.36 -18.43 10.81
CA VAL A 14 7.57 -18.76 11.56
C VAL A 14 7.70 -17.89 12.80
N CYS A 15 7.42 -16.59 12.71
CA CYS A 15 7.51 -15.65 13.82
C CYS A 15 6.45 -15.89 14.91
N THR A 16 5.38 -16.62 14.60
CA THR A 16 4.26 -16.89 15.53
C THR A 16 4.27 -18.29 16.10
N TYR A 17 4.69 -19.30 15.33
CA TYR A 17 4.70 -20.70 15.77
C TYR A 17 6.07 -21.19 16.25
N CYS A 18 7.16 -20.54 15.83
CA CYS A 18 8.51 -20.93 16.23
C CYS A 18 9.08 -20.05 17.36
N THR A 19 8.21 -19.35 18.08
CA THR A 19 8.61 -18.38 19.12
C THR A 19 9.40 -19.03 20.25
N GLU A 20 8.98 -20.20 20.74
CA GLU A 20 9.68 -20.92 21.82
C GLU A 20 11.11 -21.34 21.42
N GLU A 21 11.26 -21.88 20.21
CA GLU A 21 12.57 -22.27 19.68
C GLU A 21 13.46 -21.06 19.40
N TYR A 22 12.86 -19.93 19.03
CA TYR A 22 13.53 -18.65 18.83
C TYR A 22 14.00 -18.05 20.16
N VAL A 23 13.16 -18.06 21.20
CA VAL A 23 13.51 -17.62 22.56
C VAL A 23 14.67 -18.45 23.08
N ALA A 24 14.61 -19.78 22.96
CA ALA A 24 15.70 -20.67 23.39
C ALA A 24 17.04 -20.37 22.65
N LEU A 25 16.97 -20.07 21.35
CA LEU A 25 18.15 -19.68 20.56
C LEU A 25 18.66 -18.28 20.94
N LYS A 26 17.76 -17.32 21.19
CA LYS A 26 18.09 -15.96 21.62
C LYS A 26 18.64 -15.88 23.04
N HIS A 27 18.24 -16.79 23.93
CA HIS A 27 18.84 -16.90 25.25
C HIS A 27 20.35 -17.18 25.17
N MET A 28 20.78 -17.93 24.14
CA MET A 28 22.20 -18.17 23.86
C MET A 28 22.88 -17.02 23.09
N GLU A 29 22.12 -16.21 22.35
CA GLU A 29 22.63 -15.14 21.48
C GLU A 29 22.66 -13.75 22.15
N TYR A 30 22.08 -13.59 23.35
CA TYR A 30 21.95 -12.31 24.08
C TYR A 30 23.29 -11.56 24.30
N HIS A 31 24.44 -12.25 24.25
CA HIS A 31 25.77 -11.63 24.32
C HIS A 31 26.25 -10.98 23.02
N LEU A 32 25.57 -11.19 21.89
CA LEU A 32 25.91 -10.58 20.60
C LEU A 32 24.85 -9.55 20.24
N HIS A 33 25.19 -8.28 20.51
CA HIS A 33 24.36 -7.12 20.20
C HIS A 33 23.81 -7.17 18.76
N LYS A 34 22.47 -7.02 18.68
CA LYS A 34 21.70 -6.49 17.54
C LYS A 34 21.44 -7.42 16.35
N LEU A 35 20.29 -8.11 16.37
CA LEU A 35 19.54 -8.47 15.15
C LEU A 35 18.05 -8.22 15.42
N GLY A 36 17.54 -7.09 14.92
CA GLY A 36 16.16 -6.62 15.13
C GLY A 36 15.25 -7.01 13.99
N TYR A 37 14.49 -8.10 14.14
CA TYR A 37 13.38 -8.48 13.24
C TYR A 37 12.38 -9.44 13.93
N ALA A 38 12.22 -9.36 15.25
CA ALA A 38 11.32 -10.24 15.98
C ALA A 38 9.96 -9.55 16.19
N CYS A 39 8.86 -10.21 15.82
CA CYS A 39 7.49 -9.81 16.18
C CYS A 39 7.18 -9.84 17.68
N VAL A 40 8.17 -10.22 18.47
CA VAL A 40 8.04 -10.70 19.82
C VAL A 40 8.98 -9.87 20.69
N ILE A 41 8.37 -9.21 21.67
CA ILE A 41 9.06 -8.56 22.76
C ILE A 41 9.30 -9.65 23.81
N ILE A 42 10.57 -9.93 24.08
CA ILE A 42 10.96 -10.94 25.06
C ILE A 42 11.47 -10.22 26.31
N ASP A 43 10.73 -10.37 27.41
CA ASP A 43 11.12 -9.87 28.72
C ASP A 43 11.81 -10.99 29.51
N TRP A 44 13.13 -10.85 29.64
CA TRP A 44 13.96 -11.77 30.39
C TRP A 44 13.93 -11.43 31.88
N LYS A 45 13.16 -12.18 32.68
CA LYS A 45 13.17 -12.06 34.15
C LYS A 45 14.15 -13.07 34.74
N PHE A 46 15.44 -12.75 34.64
CA PHE A 46 16.53 -13.62 35.11
C PHE A 46 16.45 -13.94 36.62
N GLU A 47 15.94 -13.01 37.42
CA GLU A 47 15.78 -13.17 38.88
C GLU A 47 14.79 -14.28 39.26
N THR A 48 13.78 -14.52 38.41
CA THR A 48 12.73 -15.54 38.63
C THR A 48 12.85 -16.75 37.71
N ASN A 49 13.92 -16.81 36.90
CA ASN A 49 14.13 -17.82 35.86
C ASN A 49 12.90 -18.01 34.95
N SER A 50 12.18 -16.92 34.69
CA SER A 50 10.99 -16.90 33.84
C SER A 50 11.19 -15.99 32.65
N THR A 51 10.68 -16.43 31.50
CA THR A 51 10.68 -15.69 30.25
C THR A 51 9.25 -15.37 29.89
N GLU A 52 8.92 -14.09 29.85
CA GLU A 52 7.62 -13.64 29.38
C GLU A 52 7.80 -13.09 27.96
N TYR A 53 6.88 -13.42 27.06
CA TYR A 53 6.90 -12.91 25.71
C TYR A 53 5.55 -12.30 25.36
N SER A 54 5.61 -11.20 24.61
CA SER A 54 4.42 -10.54 24.09
C SER A 54 4.63 -10.19 22.63
N TYR A 55 3.54 -10.17 21.85
CA TYR A 55 3.59 -9.72 20.47
C TYR A 55 3.38 -8.21 20.42
N HIS A 56 3.99 -7.55 19.43
CA HIS A 56 3.64 -6.16 19.16
C HIS A 56 2.15 -6.04 18.88
N ASN A 57 1.51 -5.03 19.47
CA ASN A 57 0.06 -4.81 19.30
C ASN A 57 -0.33 -4.72 17.82
N ASN A 58 0.53 -4.07 17.01
CA ASN A 58 0.34 -3.97 15.56
C ASN A 58 0.30 -5.33 14.85
N THR A 59 1.11 -6.30 15.30
CA THR A 59 1.11 -7.67 14.76
C THR A 59 -0.19 -8.39 15.11
N VAL A 60 -0.69 -8.22 16.33
CA VAL A 60 -1.98 -8.78 16.77
C VAL A 60 -3.13 -8.18 15.98
N GLU A 61 -3.12 -6.86 15.79
CA GLU A 61 -4.14 -6.15 15.01
C GLU A 61 -4.12 -6.56 13.53
N PHE A 62 -2.94 -6.66 12.91
CA PHE A 62 -2.78 -7.18 11.55
C PHE A 62 -3.41 -8.58 11.41
N GLN A 63 -3.08 -9.49 12.34
CA GLN A 63 -3.63 -10.84 12.32
C GLN A 63 -5.16 -10.86 12.45
N ASN A 64 -5.72 -10.02 13.31
CA ASN A 64 -7.16 -9.93 13.48
C ASN A 64 -7.86 -9.48 12.19
N LYS A 65 -7.33 -8.44 11.52
CA LYS A 65 -7.86 -7.96 10.23
C LYS A 65 -7.71 -9.02 9.13
N LEU A 66 -6.55 -9.69 9.07
CA LEU A 66 -6.31 -10.80 8.13
C LEU A 66 -7.30 -11.94 8.34
N TYR A 67 -7.54 -12.36 9.58
CA TYR A 67 -8.50 -13.43 9.87
C TYR A 67 -9.94 -13.03 9.56
N ALA A 68 -10.33 -11.77 9.78
CA ALA A 68 -11.63 -11.26 9.39
C ALA A 68 -11.83 -11.35 7.87
N TRP A 69 -10.86 -10.89 7.08
CA TRP A 69 -10.88 -10.99 5.63
C TRP A 69 -10.91 -12.46 5.14
N ARG A 70 -10.02 -13.32 5.66
CA ARG A 70 -10.00 -14.75 5.30
C ARG A 70 -11.31 -15.45 5.62
N ARG A 71 -11.97 -15.08 6.72
CA ARG A 71 -13.28 -15.62 7.09
C ARG A 71 -14.35 -15.19 6.08
N CYS A 72 -14.34 -13.92 5.67
CA CYS A 72 -15.22 -13.44 4.60
C CYS A 72 -15.03 -14.26 3.32
N VAL A 73 -13.79 -14.36 2.83
CA VAL A 73 -13.45 -15.15 1.64
C VAL A 73 -13.91 -16.61 1.80
N SER A 74 -13.68 -17.24 2.96
CA SER A 74 -14.06 -18.64 3.19
C SER A 74 -15.57 -18.88 3.17
N ASN A 75 -16.37 -17.91 3.63
CA ASN A 75 -17.82 -18.01 3.63
C ASN A 75 -18.36 -18.03 2.19
N TYR A 76 -17.81 -17.20 1.32
CA TYR A 76 -18.23 -17.15 -0.09
C TYR A 76 -17.58 -18.22 -0.96
N SER A 77 -16.41 -18.74 -0.59
CA SER A 77 -15.73 -19.82 -1.32
C SER A 77 -16.30 -21.22 -1.02
N SER A 78 -16.81 -21.43 0.20
CA SER A 78 -17.46 -22.69 0.61
C SER A 78 -18.92 -22.80 0.15
N ALA A 79 -19.57 -21.66 -0.13
CA ALA A 79 -20.88 -21.62 -0.77
C ALA A 79 -20.74 -21.98 -2.27
N LEU A 80 -21.08 -23.23 -2.58
CA LEU A 80 -20.85 -24.00 -3.82
C LEU A 80 -21.47 -23.44 -5.13
N ARG A 81 -21.34 -22.13 -5.43
CA ARG A 81 -21.60 -21.42 -6.70
C ARG A 81 -21.63 -19.92 -6.43
N THR A 82 -20.49 -19.24 -6.51
CA THR A 82 -20.53 -17.78 -6.68
C THR A 82 -19.47 -17.33 -7.67
N ASN A 83 -19.90 -16.44 -8.57
CA ASN A 83 -19.05 -15.74 -9.50
C ASN A 83 -17.94 -15.02 -8.73
N ARG A 84 -16.70 -15.01 -9.26
CA ARG A 84 -15.55 -14.29 -8.68
C ARG A 84 -15.90 -12.87 -8.18
N SER A 85 -16.85 -12.21 -8.84
CA SER A 85 -17.33 -10.87 -8.49
C SER A 85 -17.87 -10.74 -7.06
N VAL A 86 -18.54 -11.76 -6.52
CA VAL A 86 -19.17 -11.68 -5.18
C VAL A 86 -18.12 -11.57 -4.07
N ILE A 87 -16.99 -12.26 -4.21
CA ILE A 87 -15.88 -12.17 -3.24
C ILE A 87 -15.33 -10.73 -3.22
N CYS A 88 -15.15 -10.16 -4.42
CA CYS A 88 -14.67 -8.79 -4.55
C CYS A 88 -15.67 -7.82 -3.91
N ASP A 89 -16.96 -7.90 -4.26
CA ASP A 89 -17.97 -6.95 -3.77
C ASP A 89 -18.19 -7.02 -2.25
N GLU A 90 -18.23 -8.23 -1.68
CA GLU A 90 -18.56 -8.45 -0.27
C GLU A 90 -17.34 -8.31 0.66
N CYS A 91 -16.15 -8.69 0.20
CA CYS A 91 -14.94 -8.67 1.03
C CYS A 91 -14.03 -7.46 0.76
N MET A 92 -14.36 -6.57 -0.20
CA MET A 92 -13.56 -5.36 -0.52
C MET A 92 -13.26 -4.53 0.72
N ASN A 93 -14.28 -4.20 1.52
CA ASN A 93 -14.10 -3.33 2.68
C ASN A 93 -13.12 -3.92 3.71
N LEU A 94 -13.13 -5.25 3.88
CA LEU A 94 -12.21 -5.94 4.79
C LEU A 94 -10.79 -6.01 4.21
N PHE A 95 -10.67 -6.16 2.89
CA PHE A 95 -9.39 -6.11 2.21
C PHE A 95 -8.78 -4.71 2.29
N ASN A 96 -9.54 -3.66 1.98
CA ASN A 96 -9.10 -2.27 2.06
C ASN A 96 -8.70 -1.91 3.49
N ALA A 97 -9.49 -2.28 4.51
CA ALA A 97 -9.13 -2.06 5.91
C ALA A 97 -7.86 -2.81 6.36
N LEU A 98 -7.56 -3.98 5.77
CA LEU A 98 -6.31 -4.71 5.99
C LEU A 98 -5.14 -4.03 5.28
N PHE A 99 -5.34 -3.63 4.03
CA PHE A 99 -4.33 -3.00 3.18
C PHE A 99 -3.93 -1.61 3.70
N GLU A 100 -4.91 -0.78 4.05
CA GLU A 100 -4.69 0.53 4.69
C GLU A 100 -3.90 0.38 6.00
N PHE A 101 -4.31 -0.55 6.86
CA PHE A 101 -3.57 -0.81 8.10
C PHE A 101 -2.12 -1.22 7.80
N TYR A 102 -1.90 -2.17 6.88
CA TYR A 102 -0.56 -2.59 6.46
C TYR A 102 0.28 -1.41 5.93
N TRP A 103 -0.33 -0.51 5.16
CA TRP A 103 0.37 0.65 4.62
C TRP A 103 0.74 1.66 5.70
N ASP A 104 -0.18 1.93 6.64
CA ASP A 104 0.04 2.83 7.76
C ASP A 104 1.21 2.38 8.64
N ILE A 105 1.27 1.07 8.92
CA ILE A 105 2.42 0.52 9.61
C ILE A 105 3.66 0.58 8.71
N TYR A 106 3.63 0.11 7.46
CA TYR A 106 4.80 0.07 6.57
C TYR A 106 5.50 1.43 6.38
N VAL A 107 4.74 2.53 6.31
CA VAL A 107 5.27 3.88 6.10
C VAL A 107 5.77 4.53 7.41
N ALA A 108 5.42 3.97 8.58
CA ALA A 108 5.78 4.54 9.86
C ALA A 108 7.31 4.48 10.10
N PRO A 109 7.96 5.62 10.42
CA PRO A 109 9.39 5.62 10.70
C PRO A 109 9.69 4.89 12.01
N HIS A 110 10.81 4.14 12.04
CA HIS A 110 11.33 3.45 13.23
C HIS A 110 10.47 2.29 13.77
N VAL A 111 9.54 1.76 12.97
CA VAL A 111 8.82 0.51 13.29
C VAL A 111 9.42 -0.60 12.43
N ASP A 112 10.17 -1.52 13.06
CA ASP A 112 10.70 -2.70 12.36
C ASP A 112 9.58 -3.74 12.20
N PHE A 113 9.40 -4.24 10.97
CA PHE A 113 8.34 -5.21 10.62
C PHE A 113 8.78 -6.65 10.77
N CYS A 114 7.77 -7.48 11.06
CA CYS A 114 7.84 -8.92 10.93
C CYS A 114 7.97 -9.34 9.47
N LEU A 115 8.95 -10.19 9.14
CA LEU A 115 9.03 -10.85 7.84
C LEU A 115 7.73 -11.62 7.49
N ASP A 116 7.09 -12.22 8.50
CA ASP A 116 5.81 -12.92 8.34
C ASP A 116 4.68 -11.98 7.85
N VAL A 117 4.67 -10.71 8.27
CA VAL A 117 3.64 -9.73 7.86
C VAL A 117 3.81 -9.35 6.40
N GLU A 118 5.04 -9.04 5.98
CA GLU A 118 5.36 -8.68 4.60
C GLU A 118 5.02 -9.83 3.64
N THR A 119 5.50 -11.04 3.96
CA THR A 119 5.27 -12.21 3.10
C THR A 119 3.77 -12.55 3.03
N THR A 120 3.07 -12.53 4.16
CA THR A 120 1.63 -12.81 4.20
C THR A 120 0.83 -11.77 3.42
N MET A 121 1.22 -10.49 3.48
CA MET A 121 0.53 -9.43 2.76
C MET A 121 0.79 -9.52 1.25
N ASN A 122 2.01 -9.85 0.84
CA ASN A 122 2.35 -10.08 -0.56
C ASN A 122 1.50 -11.24 -1.15
N ASP A 123 1.41 -12.37 -0.43
CA ASP A 123 0.57 -13.50 -0.82
C ASP A 123 -0.92 -13.11 -0.90
N THR A 124 -1.40 -12.34 0.09
CA THR A 124 -2.79 -11.87 0.17
C THR A 124 -3.14 -10.96 -1.01
N THR A 125 -2.25 -10.04 -1.35
CA THR A 125 -2.38 -9.11 -2.49
C THR A 125 -2.36 -9.86 -3.82
N ASN A 126 -1.42 -10.80 -3.99
CA ASN A 126 -1.36 -11.67 -5.17
C ASN A 126 -2.66 -12.49 -5.34
N LEU A 127 -3.20 -13.03 -4.25
CA LEU A 127 -4.47 -13.76 -4.28
C LEU A 127 -5.64 -12.85 -4.69
N TRP A 128 -5.68 -11.62 -4.17
CA TRP A 128 -6.68 -10.62 -4.51
C TRP A 128 -6.70 -10.24 -5.99
N HIS A 129 -5.56 -9.79 -6.53
CA HIS A 129 -5.49 -9.30 -7.90
C HIS A 129 -5.36 -10.42 -8.93
N ASN A 130 -4.49 -11.41 -8.71
CA ASN A 130 -4.14 -12.38 -9.76
C ASN A 130 -5.04 -13.62 -9.76
N VAL A 131 -5.56 -14.04 -8.60
CA VAL A 131 -6.41 -15.24 -8.53
C VAL A 131 -7.89 -14.88 -8.67
N TRP A 132 -8.36 -13.87 -7.92
CA TRP A 132 -9.75 -13.43 -7.97
C TRP A 132 -10.04 -12.32 -8.99
N HIS A 133 -9.01 -11.66 -9.54
CA HIS A 133 -9.18 -10.59 -10.53
C HIS A 133 -10.04 -9.44 -10.00
N CYS A 134 -9.91 -9.13 -8.71
CA CYS A 134 -10.63 -8.00 -8.12
C CYS A 134 -10.00 -6.69 -8.62
N PRO A 135 -10.82 -5.69 -9.00
CA PRO A 135 -10.32 -4.40 -9.45
C PRO A 135 -9.68 -3.63 -8.29
N ASP A 136 -8.61 -2.88 -8.57
CA ASP A 136 -8.18 -1.79 -7.71
C ASP A 136 -9.23 -0.68 -7.70
N ASP A 137 -9.36 0.00 -6.56
CA ASP A 137 -10.47 0.91 -6.25
C ASP A 137 -10.92 1.78 -7.44
N ARG A 138 -12.23 1.74 -7.76
CA ARG A 138 -12.86 2.58 -8.80
C ARG A 138 -12.68 4.09 -8.58
N VAL A 139 -12.22 4.48 -7.38
CA VAL A 139 -12.01 5.87 -6.98
C VAL A 139 -10.73 6.43 -7.60
N GLU A 140 -9.66 5.65 -7.72
CA GLU A 140 -8.41 6.09 -8.36
C GLU A 140 -8.61 6.32 -9.86
N GLU A 141 -9.32 5.40 -10.53
CA GLU A 141 -9.65 5.56 -11.95
C GLU A 141 -10.42 6.87 -12.21
N ARG A 142 -11.41 7.21 -11.36
CA ARG A 142 -12.15 8.47 -11.49
C ARG A 142 -11.27 9.69 -11.22
N ARG A 143 -10.36 9.63 -10.24
CA ARG A 143 -9.44 10.73 -9.92
C ARG A 143 -8.46 10.99 -11.06
N ASP A 144 -7.96 9.96 -11.71
CA ASP A 144 -7.05 10.09 -12.86
C ASP A 144 -7.73 10.75 -14.06
N TRP A 145 -8.99 10.37 -14.33
CA TRP A 145 -9.79 11.03 -15.37
C TRP A 145 -10.06 12.51 -15.05
N THR A 146 -10.28 12.86 -13.78
CA THR A 146 -10.44 14.28 -13.41
C THR A 146 -9.15 15.08 -13.58
N LEU A 147 -7.99 14.52 -13.23
CA LEU A 147 -6.68 15.14 -13.43
C LEU A 147 -6.35 15.34 -14.92
N LEU A 148 -6.63 14.32 -15.75
CA LEU A 148 -6.51 14.41 -17.21
C LEU A 148 -7.44 15.48 -17.79
N GLY A 149 -8.69 15.56 -17.32
CA GLY A 149 -9.63 16.60 -17.72
C GLY A 149 -9.14 18.01 -17.40
N TYR A 150 -8.66 18.24 -16.16
CA TYR A 150 -8.13 19.54 -15.75
C TYR A 150 -6.88 19.95 -16.54
N SER A 151 -5.94 19.02 -16.74
CA SER A 151 -4.71 19.30 -17.49
C SER A 151 -4.99 19.66 -18.96
N LEU A 152 -5.88 18.92 -19.63
CA LEU A 152 -6.30 19.23 -21.00
C LEU A 152 -7.02 20.58 -21.11
N ALA A 153 -7.92 20.89 -20.16
CA ALA A 153 -8.61 22.17 -20.13
C ALA A 153 -7.64 23.34 -19.93
N PHE A 154 -6.68 23.20 -19.01
CA PHE A 154 -5.66 24.21 -18.76
C PHE A 154 -4.77 24.47 -19.99
N LEU A 155 -4.34 23.39 -20.68
CA LEU A 155 -3.57 23.51 -21.92
C LEU A 155 -4.38 24.20 -23.03
N ALA A 156 -5.67 23.88 -23.18
CA ALA A 156 -6.54 24.52 -24.16
C ALA A 156 -6.74 26.02 -23.86
N ILE A 157 -6.85 26.39 -22.59
CA ILE A 157 -6.95 27.80 -22.18
C ILE A 157 -5.67 28.55 -22.54
N ILE A 158 -4.51 27.97 -22.22
CA ILE A 158 -3.20 28.56 -22.56
C ILE A 158 -3.07 28.77 -24.07
N THR A 159 -3.40 27.77 -24.89
CA THR A 159 -3.28 27.89 -26.36
C THR A 159 -4.19 28.97 -26.93
N VAL A 160 -5.42 29.12 -26.40
CA VAL A 160 -6.35 30.20 -26.79
C VAL A 160 -5.77 31.57 -26.42
N PHE A 161 -5.21 31.73 -25.22
CA PHE A 161 -4.58 33.00 -24.81
C PHE A 161 -3.35 33.33 -25.65
N PHE A 162 -2.51 32.36 -25.98
CA PHE A 162 -1.36 32.59 -26.88
C PHE A 162 -1.80 32.98 -28.29
N TYR A 163 -2.81 32.32 -28.84
CA TYR A 163 -3.31 32.60 -30.19
C TYR A 163 -3.95 33.99 -30.28
N THR A 164 -4.80 34.34 -29.31
CA THR A 164 -5.44 35.65 -29.24
C THR A 164 -4.43 36.77 -28.97
N GLY A 165 -3.47 36.55 -28.07
CA GLY A 165 -2.37 37.50 -27.81
C GLY A 165 -1.52 37.75 -29.06
N SER A 166 -1.17 36.71 -29.80
CA SER A 166 -0.41 36.83 -31.05
C SER A 166 -1.19 37.58 -32.13
N TYR A 167 -2.50 37.36 -32.21
CA TYR A 167 -3.38 38.07 -33.15
C TYR A 167 -3.46 39.58 -32.86
N MET A 168 -3.67 39.95 -31.60
CA MET A 168 -3.69 41.36 -31.17
C MET A 168 -2.34 42.06 -31.40
N GLN A 169 -1.22 41.38 -31.12
CA GLN A 169 0.12 41.93 -31.39
C GLN A 169 0.38 42.14 -32.89
N SER A 170 -0.15 41.26 -33.75
CA SER A 170 -0.10 41.42 -35.21
C SER A 170 -0.85 42.68 -35.67
N GLU A 171 -2.02 42.97 -35.09
CA GLU A 171 -2.78 44.19 -35.40
C GLU A 171 -2.07 45.48 -34.94
N GLU A 172 -1.39 45.49 -33.80
CA GLU A 172 -0.59 46.65 -33.36
C GLU A 172 0.59 46.93 -34.30
N ILE A 173 1.24 45.89 -34.82
CA ILE A 173 2.32 46.01 -35.82
C ILE A 173 1.77 46.57 -37.14
N GLN A 174 0.62 46.08 -37.60
CA GLN A 174 -0.08 46.60 -38.79
C GLN A 174 -0.46 48.08 -38.62
N ARG A 175 -0.99 48.49 -37.46
CA ARG A 175 -1.36 49.90 -37.20
C ARG A 175 -0.14 50.82 -37.18
N ARG A 176 0.99 50.42 -36.55
CA ARG A 176 2.24 51.20 -36.61
C ARG A 176 2.80 51.32 -38.02
N LEU A 177 2.70 50.26 -38.84
CA LEU A 177 3.14 50.28 -40.24
C LEU A 177 2.30 51.25 -41.08
N VAL A 178 0.97 51.23 -40.94
CA VAL A 178 0.09 52.18 -41.64
C VAL A 178 0.34 53.62 -41.19
N GLN A 179 0.60 53.85 -39.91
CA GLN A 179 0.98 55.18 -39.39
C GLN A 179 2.31 55.68 -39.96
N CYS A 180 3.33 54.83 -40.06
CA CYS A 180 4.61 55.16 -40.70
C CYS A 180 4.47 55.38 -42.21
N LEU A 181 3.65 54.59 -42.89
CA LEU A 181 3.39 54.73 -44.32
C LEU A 181 2.66 56.05 -44.63
N PHE A 182 1.72 56.45 -43.78
CA PHE A 182 0.98 57.71 -43.91
C PHE A 182 1.86 58.94 -43.64
N PHE A 183 2.85 58.83 -42.74
CA PHE A 183 3.81 59.92 -42.46
C PHE A 183 4.88 60.10 -43.54
N PHE A 184 5.12 59.08 -44.38
CA PHE A 184 6.07 59.15 -45.51
C PHE A 184 5.43 59.67 -46.81
N PHE A 185 4.10 59.85 -46.85
CA PHE A 185 3.35 60.24 -48.06
C PHE A 185 2.74 61.65 -48.01
N CYS A 186 3.13 62.50 -47.06
CA CYS A 186 2.79 63.93 -47.03
C CYS A 186 4.04 64.82 -47.01
#